data_AF-A0A8B9RA30-F1
#
_entry.id   AF-A0A8B9RA30-F1
#
_cell.length_a   1.000
_cell.length_b   1.000
_cell.length_c   1.000
_cell.angle_alpha   90.00
_cell.angle_beta   90.00
_cell.angle_gamma   90.00
#
_symmetry.space_group_name_H-M   'P 1'
#
loop_
_entity.id
_entity.type
_entity.pdbx_description
1 polymer ?
#
loop_
_entity_poly.entity_id
_entity_poly.type
_entity_poly.pdbx_seq_one_letter_code
_entity_poly.pdbx_strand_id
1 'polypeptide(L)'
;MEGEESRKAVKPSSRIPTFQSSLARKRTTTPSAESSSLPVKTDGPIRESLIKEKGIASGEPLKTKLPVFGDRETTLSPRIHSSSTENLSPSCSSGDLISETPEDAPFSPKRNDSFEQKTCDGSSEGLEGSLQRPSLRAETEPHVTSSISELSNATLSASIESITKGDEDLNVSAPQDEIKSSDLSFCTSKEHLPMLSVRMEPSEQQKPCEDMDSAVEDSEKSLPEGMHFPSDSPHLQSISHTWNNLLKQANSSVDIAAFYFALRDLDTGITDPSSMKGKELFNRLKQLQSRGVNLQIAVNAPQTSRADTDELAGTGAEIREVDLQSVTGGIVHSKLWVVDKKHMYVGSANMDWRSLTQVKEVGVSVEDCSCLAHDALRIFGVYWEIGAQKNGSLPPYWPGRLSALSSSKYPFAVKFNGVPARVYLSSAPPQLATYGRSDDLSTILSVIADANEFIYVSVMDYIPMSQFTNPPRFWPAIDSALREAACARGVEVKLLVSCWSHSPGAMFVFLQSLAVLGKTPLSCNIHVNVFEVPSTPEQLLIPFARVNHAKYMVTDRVVYIGTSNWSENYFTHTAGVGLVVNQTGSVVEKRQQTVQNQLQEIFQRDWNSDYSDPLTENHVEYCRRKNKL
;
A
#
# COMPACT_ATOMS: atom_id res chain seq x y z
N MET A 1 47.24 -63.92 14.10
CA MET A 1 46.19 -63.47 13.15
C MET A 1 45.34 -62.46 13.90
N GLU A 2 45.84 -61.23 13.88
CA GLU A 2 45.45 -60.10 14.71
C GLU A 2 44.40 -59.21 13.97
N GLY A 3 43.62 -58.37 14.66
CA GLY A 3 43.53 -58.20 16.11
C GLY A 3 42.41 -57.24 16.57
N GLU A 4 42.10 -57.32 17.88
CA GLU A 4 41.75 -56.24 18.83
C GLU A 4 40.70 -55.17 18.42
N GLU A 5 39.49 -55.15 19.03
CA GLU A 5 39.11 -54.57 20.36
C GLU A 5 38.68 -53.07 20.28
N SER A 6 37.82 -52.48 21.14
CA SER A 6 37.18 -53.00 22.37
C SER A 6 35.78 -52.39 22.69
N ARG A 7 34.93 -53.25 23.30
CA ARG A 7 33.98 -53.10 24.46
C ARG A 7 33.50 -51.68 24.88
N LYS A 8 32.16 -51.41 24.93
CA LYS A 8 31.18 -51.54 26.07
C LYS A 8 31.49 -50.68 27.32
N ALA A 9 30.57 -49.95 28.00
CA ALA A 9 29.12 -49.63 27.89
C ALA A 9 28.84 -48.34 28.78
N VAL A 10 27.69 -47.90 29.38
CA VAL A 10 26.34 -48.39 29.79
C VAL A 10 25.32 -47.19 29.86
N LYS A 11 24.02 -47.43 30.14
CA LYS A 11 22.91 -46.48 30.49
C LYS A 11 23.03 -45.90 31.94
N PRO A 12 22.42 -44.75 32.39
CA PRO A 12 20.94 -44.51 32.40
C PRO A 12 20.32 -43.07 32.48
N SER A 13 18.99 -43.02 32.27
CA SER A 13 17.88 -42.21 32.88
C SER A 13 17.98 -40.72 33.33
N SER A 14 17.25 -39.85 32.60
CA SER A 14 16.18 -38.91 33.05
C SER A 14 16.34 -37.76 34.09
N ARG A 15 15.60 -36.66 33.81
CA ARG A 15 15.05 -35.56 34.65
C ARG A 15 15.79 -34.21 34.70
N ILE A 16 14.97 -33.16 34.84
CA ILE A 16 15.28 -31.72 34.90
C ILE A 16 15.40 -31.28 36.39
N PRO A 17 16.26 -30.29 36.71
CA PRO A 17 15.81 -29.25 37.64
C PRO A 17 16.24 -27.81 37.28
N THR A 18 15.43 -26.84 37.71
CA THR A 18 15.74 -25.40 37.84
C THR A 18 16.62 -25.12 39.07
N PHE A 19 17.27 -23.94 39.18
CA PHE A 19 17.04 -22.99 40.30
C PHE A 19 17.73 -21.62 40.13
N GLN A 20 17.31 -20.64 40.95
CA GLN A 20 17.88 -19.29 41.11
C GLN A 20 19.07 -19.25 42.09
N SER A 21 19.85 -18.15 42.10
CA SER A 21 20.41 -17.57 43.33
C SER A 21 20.71 -16.06 43.18
N SER A 22 21.10 -15.39 44.28
CA SER A 22 21.25 -13.93 44.36
C SER A 22 22.29 -13.51 45.42
N LEU A 23 22.69 -12.22 45.44
CA LEU A 23 23.67 -11.57 46.36
C LEU A 23 25.15 -11.90 46.02
N ALA A 24 26.16 -11.06 46.31
CA ALA A 24 26.24 -9.97 47.31
C ALA A 24 27.18 -8.79 46.91
N ARG A 25 27.22 -7.74 47.75
CA ARG A 25 28.06 -6.52 47.63
C ARG A 25 29.55 -6.74 47.99
N LYS A 26 30.41 -5.85 47.47
CA LYS A 26 31.50 -5.21 48.26
C LYS A 26 31.52 -3.69 48.02
N ARG A 27 32.20 -2.92 48.89
CA ARG A 27 31.94 -1.49 49.13
C ARG A 27 33.19 -0.74 49.62
N THR A 28 33.50 0.41 48.99
CA THR A 28 34.56 1.36 49.40
C THR A 28 34.09 2.76 48.95
N THR A 29 33.33 3.52 49.76
CA THR A 29 33.81 4.71 50.53
C THR A 29 34.56 5.76 49.67
N THR A 30 33.98 6.88 49.23
CA THR A 30 33.53 8.13 49.95
C THR A 30 34.68 8.99 50.51
N PRO A 31 34.57 10.35 50.63
CA PRO A 31 33.34 11.17 50.67
C PRO A 31 33.37 12.54 49.91
N SER A 32 32.24 13.29 50.02
CA SER A 32 32.12 14.77 49.98
C SER A 32 32.34 15.54 48.64
N ALA A 33 31.63 16.65 48.35
CA ALA A 33 30.47 17.29 49.01
C ALA A 33 29.64 18.21 48.06
N GLU A 34 28.52 18.67 48.61
CA GLU A 34 27.69 19.88 48.35
C GLU A 34 28.40 21.13 47.76
N SER A 35 27.74 22.15 47.17
CA SER A 35 26.36 22.31 46.62
C SER A 35 26.20 23.70 45.94
N SER A 36 25.02 23.97 45.35
CA SER A 36 24.37 25.29 45.20
C SER A 36 24.78 26.33 44.11
N SER A 37 23.72 26.96 43.56
CA SER A 37 23.57 28.36 43.08
C SER A 37 24.35 28.95 41.88
N LEU A 38 23.55 29.53 40.96
CA LEU A 38 23.80 30.66 40.04
C LEU A 38 24.02 32.00 40.82
N PRO A 39 24.18 33.22 40.24
CA PRO A 39 24.18 33.66 38.81
C PRO A 39 25.30 34.70 38.47
N VAL A 40 25.11 35.46 37.35
CA VAL A 40 25.56 36.87 37.08
C VAL A 40 26.77 37.10 36.14
N LYS A 41 26.46 37.63 34.93
CA LYS A 41 27.01 38.81 34.18
C LYS A 41 28.55 39.14 34.16
N THR A 42 29.13 39.92 33.23
CA THR A 42 28.66 40.81 32.13
C THR A 42 29.77 41.04 31.08
N ASP A 43 29.38 41.51 29.89
CA ASP A 43 30.14 42.35 28.93
C ASP A 43 31.42 41.82 28.22
N GLY A 44 31.69 42.39 27.03
CA GLY A 44 32.85 42.12 26.16
C GLY A 44 33.87 43.30 26.16
N PRO A 45 34.32 43.86 25.00
CA PRO A 45 34.05 43.47 23.61
C PRO A 45 35.29 43.55 22.64
N ILE A 46 35.07 43.19 21.37
CA ILE A 46 35.76 43.66 20.13
C ILE A 46 37.30 43.73 20.09
N ARG A 47 37.91 42.94 19.19
CA ARG A 47 38.74 43.51 18.10
C ARG A 47 38.97 42.55 16.92
N GLU A 48 38.79 43.07 15.71
CA GLU A 48 39.27 42.46 14.47
C GLU A 48 40.71 42.89 14.16
N SER A 49 41.44 42.05 13.41
CA SER A 49 42.54 42.50 12.56
C SER A 49 42.78 41.51 11.42
N LEU A 50 42.55 41.93 10.17
CA LEU A 50 42.93 41.16 8.98
C LEU A 50 44.45 41.12 8.82
N ILE A 51 44.98 40.17 8.03
CA ILE A 51 45.88 40.47 6.89
C ILE A 51 46.10 39.25 5.96
N LYS A 52 46.20 39.56 4.66
CA LYS A 52 46.53 38.74 3.47
C LYS A 52 48.02 38.31 3.44
N GLU A 53 48.61 37.47 2.57
CA GLU A 53 48.22 36.61 1.42
C GLU A 53 49.45 35.72 1.05
N LYS A 54 49.30 34.81 0.06
CA LYS A 54 50.34 33.99 -0.63
C LYS A 54 50.93 32.81 0.17
N GLY A 55 51.20 31.65 -0.45
CA GLY A 55 50.83 31.21 -1.80
C GLY A 55 51.62 29.99 -2.33
N ILE A 56 51.05 29.33 -3.35
CA ILE A 56 51.66 28.34 -4.27
C ILE A 56 52.27 27.07 -3.63
N ALA A 57 51.59 25.91 -3.80
CA ALA A 57 52.20 24.69 -4.38
C ALA A 57 51.15 23.57 -4.61
N SER A 58 51.43 22.75 -5.61
CA SER A 58 50.70 21.55 -6.07
C SER A 58 50.43 20.46 -5.02
N GLY A 59 49.26 19.83 -5.09
CA GLY A 59 48.98 18.52 -4.50
C GLY A 59 47.66 17.93 -5.04
N GLU A 60 47.68 16.67 -5.49
CA GLU A 60 46.47 15.98 -5.96
C GLU A 60 45.57 15.54 -4.80
N PRO A 61 44.24 15.79 -4.84
CA PRO A 61 43.31 15.10 -3.98
C PRO A 61 43.00 13.70 -4.54
N LEU A 62 43.52 12.69 -3.86
CA LEU A 62 43.22 11.27 -4.00
C LEU A 62 41.72 11.01 -4.28
N LYS A 63 41.39 10.29 -5.38
CA LYS A 63 40.00 9.91 -5.72
C LYS A 63 39.43 8.87 -4.76
N THR A 64 39.00 9.31 -3.57
CA THR A 64 38.16 8.49 -2.67
C THR A 64 36.82 8.22 -3.33
N LYS A 65 36.63 7.00 -3.87
CA LYS A 65 35.32 6.55 -4.37
C LYS A 65 34.33 6.38 -3.22
N LEU A 66 33.50 7.40 -2.99
CA LEU A 66 32.25 7.24 -2.25
C LEU A 66 31.32 6.31 -3.04
N PRO A 67 30.77 5.24 -2.43
CA PRO A 67 29.82 4.37 -3.11
C PRO A 67 28.43 5.01 -3.11
N VAL A 68 27.92 5.37 -4.30
CA VAL A 68 26.51 5.74 -4.48
C VAL A 68 25.68 4.46 -4.35
N PHE A 69 24.97 4.31 -3.23
CA PHE A 69 23.96 3.29 -3.04
C PHE A 69 22.59 3.92 -3.21
N GLY A 70 21.95 3.69 -4.37
CA GLY A 70 20.53 3.98 -4.55
C GLY A 70 19.67 2.92 -3.87
N ASP A 71 18.58 3.33 -3.23
CA ASP A 71 17.71 2.47 -2.44
C ASP A 71 17.07 1.33 -3.24
N ARG A 72 17.37 0.09 -2.83
CA ARG A 72 16.42 -1.01 -3.03
C ARG A 72 15.40 -0.97 -1.90
N GLU A 73 14.15 -1.31 -2.21
CA GLU A 73 13.21 -1.83 -1.22
C GLU A 73 13.74 -3.15 -0.65
N THR A 74 14.64 -3.06 0.34
CA THR A 74 15.27 -4.22 1.00
C THR A 74 15.42 -4.01 2.49
N THR A 75 14.55 -4.64 3.27
CA THR A 75 14.72 -4.87 4.70
C THR A 75 16.00 -5.68 4.96
N LEU A 76 16.88 -5.18 5.83
CA LEU A 76 18.15 -5.84 6.15
C LEU A 76 17.94 -7.15 6.93
N SER A 77 18.34 -8.27 6.33
CA SER A 77 18.48 -9.56 7.03
C SER A 77 19.91 -9.77 7.54
N PRO A 78 20.12 -10.39 8.72
CA PRO A 78 21.44 -10.52 9.34
C PRO A 78 22.34 -11.51 8.59
N ARG A 79 23.62 -11.16 8.41
CA ARG A 79 24.65 -12.06 7.88
C ARG A 79 25.03 -13.10 8.93
N ILE A 80 25.02 -14.37 8.56
CA ILE A 80 25.75 -15.45 9.24
C ILE A 80 26.84 -15.94 8.29
N HIS A 81 28.06 -16.16 8.81
CA HIS A 81 29.18 -16.67 8.04
C HIS A 81 29.14 -18.21 7.91
N SER A 82 29.34 -18.72 6.69
CA SER A 82 29.77 -20.10 6.44
C SER A 82 30.60 -20.15 5.15
N SER A 83 31.78 -20.77 5.19
CA SER A 83 32.77 -20.73 4.11
C SER A 83 33.17 -22.13 3.61
N SER A 84 32.88 -22.44 2.34
CA SER A 84 33.41 -23.58 1.56
C SER A 84 33.18 -23.23 0.07
N THR A 85 34.19 -22.87 -0.74
CA THR A 85 35.20 -23.71 -1.45
C THR A 85 34.65 -24.60 -2.58
N GLU A 86 35.09 -24.30 -3.82
CA GLU A 86 35.25 -25.23 -4.97
C GLU A 86 33.96 -25.82 -5.62
N ASN A 87 33.87 -26.12 -6.92
CA ASN A 87 34.89 -26.20 -7.98
C ASN A 87 34.33 -26.08 -9.42
N LEU A 88 35.24 -25.91 -10.39
CA LEU A 88 35.18 -26.33 -11.82
C LEU A 88 34.00 -25.93 -12.74
N SER A 89 34.31 -25.05 -13.71
CA SER A 89 33.72 -25.10 -15.06
C SER A 89 34.25 -26.31 -15.86
N PRO A 90 33.60 -26.69 -16.97
CA PRO A 90 34.35 -26.69 -18.23
C PRO A 90 33.62 -25.98 -19.38
N SER A 91 34.40 -25.58 -20.38
CA SER A 91 33.94 -24.98 -21.63
C SER A 91 33.56 -26.04 -22.67
N CYS A 92 32.65 -25.67 -23.59
CA CYS A 92 32.61 -26.25 -24.94
C CYS A 92 32.57 -25.11 -25.96
N SER A 93 33.38 -25.23 -27.01
CA SER A 93 33.58 -24.18 -28.02
C SER A 93 33.15 -24.66 -29.40
N SER A 94 32.34 -23.86 -30.09
CA SER A 94 32.10 -23.88 -31.54
C SER A 94 31.42 -22.56 -31.91
N GLY A 95 31.70 -21.92 -33.04
CA GLY A 95 32.69 -22.27 -34.06
C GLY A 95 32.32 -21.65 -35.41
N ASP A 96 32.61 -20.35 -35.55
CA ASP A 96 32.66 -19.51 -36.76
C ASP A 96 31.53 -19.57 -37.80
N LEU A 97 31.06 -18.40 -38.26
CA LEU A 97 31.23 -17.95 -39.66
C LEU A 97 30.60 -16.56 -39.90
N ILE A 98 31.47 -15.61 -40.28
CA ILE A 98 31.27 -14.45 -41.19
C ILE A 98 30.13 -13.45 -40.88
N SER A 99 30.55 -12.21 -40.62
CA SER A 99 29.79 -10.98 -40.87
C SER A 99 30.10 -10.44 -42.27
N GLU A 100 29.10 -9.93 -43.01
CA GLU A 100 29.04 -8.55 -43.51
C GLU A 100 27.76 -8.26 -44.33
N THR A 101 27.47 -6.98 -44.52
CA THR A 101 26.23 -6.35 -45.07
C THR A 101 26.63 -5.10 -45.87
N PRO A 102 25.72 -4.36 -46.55
CA PRO A 102 24.43 -4.67 -47.19
C PRO A 102 24.45 -4.26 -48.70
N GLU A 103 23.30 -4.18 -49.39
CA GLU A 103 22.75 -2.94 -50.01
C GLU A 103 21.50 -3.18 -50.91
N ASP A 104 20.83 -2.07 -51.24
CA ASP A 104 19.85 -1.83 -52.32
C ASP A 104 18.57 -2.66 -52.49
N ALA A 105 17.49 -2.08 -51.94
CA ALA A 105 16.20 -1.92 -52.64
C ALA A 105 16.33 -0.77 -53.69
N PRO A 106 15.34 -0.48 -54.59
CA PRO A 106 13.96 -1.01 -54.65
C PRO A 106 13.51 -1.47 -56.05
N PHE A 107 12.29 -2.00 -56.15
CA PHE A 107 11.28 -1.53 -57.13
C PHE A 107 9.90 -2.13 -56.84
N SER A 108 8.86 -1.29 -56.85
CA SER A 108 7.46 -1.71 -57.04
C SER A 108 6.99 -1.14 -58.38
N PRO A 109 6.05 -1.81 -59.07
CA PRO A 109 4.70 -1.23 -59.08
C PRO A 109 3.54 -2.25 -59.17
N LYS A 110 2.34 -1.80 -58.76
CA LYS A 110 1.01 -1.90 -59.44
C LYS A 110 0.65 -3.20 -60.19
N ARG A 111 -0.58 -3.75 -60.16
CA ARG A 111 -1.87 -3.39 -59.55
C ARG A 111 -2.83 -4.57 -59.84
N ASN A 112 -3.98 -4.63 -59.16
CA ASN A 112 -5.18 -5.38 -59.58
C ASN A 112 -5.00 -6.93 -59.65
N ASP A 113 -6.05 -7.75 -59.60
CA ASP A 113 -7.47 -7.48 -59.33
C ASP A 113 -8.08 -8.57 -58.43
N SER A 114 -9.20 -8.26 -57.80
CA SER A 114 -10.06 -9.20 -57.08
C SER A 114 -10.76 -10.19 -58.02
N PHE A 115 -10.98 -11.46 -57.61
CA PHE A 115 -12.33 -11.97 -57.28
C PHE A 115 -12.37 -13.41 -56.73
N GLU A 116 -13.42 -13.67 -55.94
CA GLU A 116 -14.15 -14.93 -55.64
C GLU A 116 -13.48 -16.22 -55.12
N GLN A 117 -14.10 -16.72 -54.05
CA GLN A 117 -14.03 -18.09 -53.55
C GLN A 117 -14.56 -19.11 -54.58
N LYS A 118 -14.07 -20.34 -54.51
CA LYS A 118 -14.92 -21.52 -54.76
C LYS A 118 -14.46 -22.75 -53.98
N THR A 119 -15.40 -23.38 -53.28
CA THR A 119 -15.27 -24.69 -52.64
C THR A 119 -15.60 -25.81 -53.64
N CYS A 120 -15.04 -27.00 -53.42
CA CYS A 120 -15.61 -28.30 -53.81
C CYS A 120 -14.89 -29.43 -53.05
N ASP A 121 -15.63 -30.52 -52.78
CA ASP A 121 -15.18 -31.68 -52.00
C ASP A 121 -14.65 -32.85 -52.87
N GLY A 122 -14.05 -33.85 -52.20
CA GLY A 122 -13.71 -35.19 -52.73
C GLY A 122 -12.22 -35.53 -52.60
N SER A 123 -11.79 -36.41 -51.69
CA SER A 123 -11.83 -37.90 -51.75
C SER A 123 -10.98 -38.50 -52.88
N SER A 124 -10.14 -39.52 -52.70
CA SER A 124 -10.13 -40.61 -51.71
C SER A 124 -8.70 -41.18 -51.46
N GLU A 125 -8.61 -42.31 -50.75
CA GLU A 125 -7.43 -43.18 -50.46
C GLU A 125 -6.45 -42.68 -49.37
N GLY A 126 -6.08 -43.47 -48.33
CA GLY A 126 -6.69 -44.69 -47.78
C GLY A 126 -5.72 -45.84 -47.49
N LEU A 127 -5.44 -46.14 -46.22
CA LEU A 127 -4.96 -47.44 -45.72
C LEU A 127 -5.16 -47.54 -44.18
N GLU A 128 -5.25 -48.77 -43.66
CA GLU A 128 -5.87 -49.07 -42.35
C GLU A 128 -4.88 -49.37 -41.21
N GLY A 129 -5.38 -49.32 -39.97
CA GLY A 129 -4.66 -49.70 -38.74
C GLY A 129 -5.58 -49.86 -37.53
N SER A 130 -6.53 -50.81 -37.59
CA SER A 130 -7.59 -51.00 -36.58
C SER A 130 -7.23 -52.01 -35.49
N LEU A 131 -7.67 -51.76 -34.25
CA LEU A 131 -7.92 -52.78 -33.21
C LEU A 131 -8.97 -52.27 -32.20
N GLN A 132 -9.76 -53.18 -31.62
CA GLN A 132 -11.12 -52.88 -31.14
C GLN A 132 -11.32 -52.93 -29.61
N ARG A 133 -12.39 -52.26 -29.14
CA ARG A 133 -13.00 -52.48 -27.81
C ARG A 133 -13.76 -53.82 -27.73
N PRO A 134 -13.85 -54.42 -26.53
CA PRO A 134 -15.01 -55.19 -26.09
C PRO A 134 -15.78 -54.47 -24.94
N SER A 135 -16.94 -55.02 -24.51
CA SER A 135 -17.76 -54.48 -23.41
C SER A 135 -18.74 -55.52 -22.82
N LEU A 136 -19.17 -55.29 -21.56
CA LEU A 136 -20.35 -55.83 -20.82
C LEU A 136 -20.12 -56.85 -19.67
N ARG A 137 -21.02 -56.75 -18.67
CA ARG A 137 -21.20 -57.53 -17.40
C ARG A 137 -20.05 -57.38 -16.37
N ALA A 138 -20.27 -57.07 -15.08
CA ALA A 138 -21.30 -57.41 -14.08
C ALA A 138 -21.22 -58.89 -13.61
N GLU A 139 -21.44 -59.25 -12.35
CA GLU A 139 -21.96 -58.51 -11.17
C GLU A 139 -20.83 -58.39 -10.08
N THR A 140 -20.94 -58.20 -8.76
CA THR A 140 -22.03 -58.27 -7.73
C THR A 140 -21.74 -57.33 -6.52
N GLU A 141 -22.78 -56.69 -5.97
CA GLU A 141 -22.92 -56.25 -4.55
C GLU A 141 -23.36 -57.46 -3.68
N PRO A 142 -23.19 -57.53 -2.33
CA PRO A 142 -23.89 -56.62 -1.38
C PRO A 142 -23.14 -56.39 -0.02
N HIS A 143 -23.66 -55.83 1.10
CA HIS A 143 -25.01 -55.44 1.61
C HIS A 143 -24.83 -54.20 2.56
N VAL A 144 -25.67 -53.13 2.55
CA VAL A 144 -27.02 -52.96 3.19
C VAL A 144 -26.95 -52.81 4.75
N THR A 145 -27.56 -51.83 5.44
CA THR A 145 -28.53 -50.75 5.05
C THR A 145 -28.74 -49.61 6.10
N SER A 146 -29.23 -48.47 5.58
CA SER A 146 -30.35 -47.60 6.09
C SER A 146 -30.17 -46.76 7.39
N SER A 147 -30.99 -45.73 7.68
CA SER A 147 -32.37 -45.43 7.17
C SER A 147 -32.84 -43.97 7.31
N ILE A 148 -33.70 -43.49 6.38
CA ILE A 148 -34.95 -42.68 6.60
C ILE A 148 -34.77 -41.22 7.14
N SER A 149 -35.48 -40.15 6.74
CA SER A 149 -36.54 -39.80 5.75
C SER A 149 -36.43 -38.28 5.40
N GLU A 150 -36.88 -37.73 4.26
CA GLU A 150 -38.25 -37.24 3.93
C GLU A 150 -39.01 -36.50 5.08
N LEU A 151 -39.81 -35.44 4.88
CA LEU A 151 -40.45 -34.88 3.65
C LEU A 151 -40.56 -33.32 3.68
N SER A 152 -41.58 -32.72 3.03
CA SER A 152 -41.63 -31.34 2.51
C SER A 152 -42.57 -30.34 3.22
N ASN A 153 -42.39 -29.06 2.91
CA ASN A 153 -43.32 -27.91 2.93
C ASN A 153 -44.55 -27.89 3.87
N ALA A 154 -44.62 -26.86 4.71
CA ALA A 154 -45.88 -26.23 5.13
C ALA A 154 -45.72 -24.72 5.30
N THR A 155 -46.75 -23.95 4.93
CA THR A 155 -46.84 -22.49 5.13
C THR A 155 -47.96 -22.21 6.12
N LEU A 156 -47.78 -21.27 7.07
CA LEU A 156 -48.88 -20.46 7.63
C LEU A 156 -48.38 -19.26 8.42
N SER A 157 -49.29 -18.31 8.63
CA SER A 157 -49.07 -16.96 9.19
C SER A 157 -49.51 -16.84 10.64
N ALA A 158 -48.97 -15.84 11.35
CA ALA A 158 -49.61 -15.21 12.51
C ALA A 158 -49.55 -13.69 12.34
N SER A 159 -50.65 -13.00 12.68
CA SER A 159 -50.85 -11.57 12.39
C SER A 159 -50.85 -10.71 13.66
N ILE A 160 -50.65 -9.40 13.47
CA ILE A 160 -50.88 -8.38 14.49
C ILE A 160 -52.39 -8.27 14.75
N GLU A 161 -52.78 -8.13 16.02
CA GLU A 161 -54.08 -7.55 16.38
C GLU A 161 -53.90 -6.53 17.52
N SER A 162 -54.78 -5.53 17.55
CA SER A 162 -54.71 -4.39 18.47
C SER A 162 -56.09 -4.06 19.04
N ILE A 163 -56.17 -3.81 20.35
CA ILE A 163 -57.39 -3.37 21.04
C ILE A 163 -57.08 -2.15 21.91
N THR A 164 -58.06 -1.28 22.09
CA THR A 164 -57.87 0.14 22.42
C THR A 164 -58.62 0.62 23.67
N LYS A 165 -58.09 1.70 24.27
CA LYS A 165 -58.78 2.73 25.08
C LYS A 165 -59.30 2.36 26.48
N GLY A 166 -59.30 3.40 27.33
CA GLY A 166 -59.81 3.42 28.70
C GLY A 166 -59.18 4.58 29.46
N ASP A 167 -59.75 5.78 29.33
CA ASP A 167 -59.33 6.98 30.07
C ASP A 167 -59.91 6.99 31.50
N GLU A 168 -59.21 7.57 32.48
CA GLU A 168 -59.79 8.56 33.43
C GLU A 168 -58.71 9.20 34.34
N ASP A 169 -58.97 10.42 34.79
CA ASP A 169 -58.04 11.28 35.54
C ASP A 169 -57.96 10.96 37.06
N LEU A 170 -56.84 11.31 37.72
CA LEU A 170 -56.77 12.43 38.69
C LEU A 170 -55.49 12.50 39.55
N ASN A 171 -54.78 13.63 39.42
CA ASN A 171 -54.20 14.48 40.48
C ASN A 171 -53.42 13.93 41.71
N VAL A 172 -52.14 14.37 41.76
CA VAL A 172 -51.53 15.23 42.81
C VAL A 172 -50.81 14.61 44.05
N SER A 173 -49.76 15.35 44.44
CA SER A 173 -49.01 15.40 45.72
C SER A 173 -47.94 14.34 46.04
N ALA A 174 -46.69 14.81 46.08
CA ALA A 174 -45.64 14.33 46.99
C ALA A 174 -45.80 14.98 48.39
N PRO A 175 -45.15 14.46 49.44
CA PRO A 175 -43.77 14.88 49.80
C PRO A 175 -42.78 13.69 49.81
N GLN A 176 -41.44 13.86 49.72
CA GLN A 176 -40.49 14.23 50.80
C GLN A 176 -40.71 13.41 52.10
N ASP A 177 -39.71 12.74 52.68
CA ASP A 177 -38.38 13.26 53.05
C ASP A 177 -37.24 12.21 53.09
N GLU A 178 -36.01 12.66 53.38
CA GLU A 178 -34.82 11.83 53.64
C GLU A 178 -34.84 11.14 55.04
N ILE A 179 -34.02 10.09 55.22
CA ILE A 179 -33.14 9.92 56.40
C ILE A 179 -32.03 8.89 56.12
N LYS A 180 -30.87 9.03 56.78
CA LYS A 180 -29.66 8.19 56.64
C LYS A 180 -29.18 7.68 58.01
N SER A 181 -28.86 6.39 58.14
CA SER A 181 -27.68 5.81 58.85
C SER A 181 -27.69 4.27 58.66
N SER A 182 -26.59 3.55 58.42
CA SER A 182 -25.56 3.06 59.36
C SER A 182 -26.09 1.94 60.31
N ASP A 183 -25.36 0.86 60.66
CA ASP A 183 -23.92 0.56 60.59
C ASP A 183 -23.56 -0.95 60.34
N LEU A 184 -22.25 -1.20 60.21
CA LEU A 184 -21.45 -2.45 60.18
C LEU A 184 -22.09 -3.74 60.80
N SER A 185 -21.77 -4.96 60.33
CA SER A 185 -20.42 -5.54 60.51
C SER A 185 -20.18 -6.97 59.93
N PHE A 186 -18.89 -7.21 59.65
CA PHE A 186 -18.15 -8.49 59.63
C PHE A 186 -18.35 -9.55 58.52
N CYS A 187 -17.32 -10.40 58.37
CA CYS A 187 -16.98 -11.11 57.13
C CYS A 187 -17.00 -12.64 57.25
N THR A 188 -17.34 -13.32 56.15
CA THR A 188 -16.79 -14.65 55.81
C THR A 188 -16.47 -14.73 54.32
N SER A 189 -15.51 -15.58 53.94
CA SER A 189 -14.92 -15.65 52.60
C SER A 189 -15.47 -16.77 51.73
N LYS A 190 -15.59 -16.50 50.41
CA LYS A 190 -15.05 -17.35 49.33
C LYS A 190 -15.11 -16.69 47.97
N GLU A 191 -14.29 -17.15 47.04
CA GLU A 191 -14.24 -16.63 45.67
C GLU A 191 -15.46 -17.07 44.85
N HIS A 192 -16.05 -16.13 44.10
CA HIS A 192 -16.33 -16.28 42.67
C HIS A 192 -16.51 -14.88 42.08
N LEU A 193 -15.60 -14.47 41.19
CA LEU A 193 -15.78 -13.28 40.37
C LEU A 193 -16.69 -13.65 39.19
N PRO A 194 -17.94 -13.16 39.11
CA PRO A 194 -18.60 -13.10 37.81
C PRO A 194 -17.78 -12.12 36.96
N MET A 195 -17.22 -12.62 35.86
CA MET A 195 -16.62 -11.75 34.83
C MET A 195 -17.72 -10.82 34.35
N LEU A 196 -17.71 -9.57 34.80
CA LEU A 196 -18.70 -8.59 34.40
C LEU A 196 -18.47 -8.32 32.92
N SER A 197 -19.29 -8.96 32.08
CA SER A 197 -19.32 -8.68 30.64
C SER A 197 -19.91 -7.29 30.49
N VAL A 198 -19.03 -6.29 30.61
CA VAL A 198 -19.29 -4.95 30.10
C VAL A 198 -19.34 -5.10 28.58
N ARG A 199 -20.53 -5.47 28.09
CA ARG A 199 -20.97 -4.97 26.79
C ARG A 199 -20.82 -3.47 26.88
N MET A 200 -19.77 -2.96 26.25
CA MET A 200 -19.87 -1.67 25.62
C MET A 200 -20.89 -1.83 24.49
N GLU A 201 -22.17 -1.70 24.86
CA GLU A 201 -23.14 -1.05 23.98
C GLU A 201 -22.41 0.16 23.37
N PRO A 202 -22.52 0.42 22.04
CA PRO A 202 -21.87 1.57 21.42
C PRO A 202 -22.52 2.86 21.93
N SER A 203 -22.07 3.32 23.10
CA SER A 203 -22.62 4.42 23.91
C SER A 203 -22.23 5.79 23.36
N GLU A 204 -22.25 5.88 22.04
CA GLU A 204 -22.35 7.05 21.19
C GLU A 204 -22.64 6.48 19.80
N GLN A 205 -23.92 6.41 19.43
CA GLN A 205 -24.29 6.39 18.02
C GLN A 205 -23.82 7.73 17.46
N GLN A 206 -22.61 7.74 16.91
CA GLN A 206 -22.04 8.92 16.26
C GLN A 206 -23.08 9.42 15.26
N LYS A 207 -23.41 10.72 15.37
CA LYS A 207 -24.36 11.34 14.43
C LYS A 207 -23.90 11.01 13.01
N PRO A 208 -24.82 10.64 12.09
CA PRO A 208 -24.49 10.50 10.68
C PRO A 208 -23.68 11.72 10.23
N CYS A 209 -22.52 11.45 9.64
CA CYS A 209 -21.56 12.50 9.29
C CYS A 209 -22.02 13.17 7.99
N GLU A 210 -23.08 13.97 8.13
CA GLU A 210 -23.79 14.67 7.07
C GLU A 210 -23.06 15.98 6.72
N ASP A 211 -21.79 15.86 6.30
CA ASP A 211 -21.13 16.87 5.45
C ASP A 211 -21.88 16.85 4.09
N MET A 212 -23.03 17.53 4.08
CA MET A 212 -23.98 17.63 2.98
C MET A 212 -23.59 18.70 1.96
N ASP A 213 -22.70 19.62 2.34
CA ASP A 213 -22.04 20.52 1.40
C ASP A 213 -20.98 19.77 0.59
N SER A 214 -20.57 20.31 -0.55
CA SER A 214 -19.78 19.58 -1.53
C SER A 214 -18.33 19.40 -1.07
N ALA A 215 -17.93 18.15 -0.85
CA ALA A 215 -16.52 17.81 -0.90
C ALA A 215 -16.06 17.97 -2.35
N VAL A 216 -15.13 18.90 -2.58
CA VAL A 216 -14.47 19.04 -3.87
C VAL A 216 -13.39 17.95 -3.93
N GLU A 217 -13.46 17.14 -4.97
CA GLU A 217 -12.52 16.05 -5.21
C GLU A 217 -11.82 16.32 -6.53
N ASP A 218 -10.55 16.67 -6.43
CA ASP A 218 -9.65 16.65 -7.58
C ASP A 218 -8.90 15.32 -7.54
N SER A 219 -9.29 14.40 -8.42
CA SER A 219 -8.40 13.31 -8.81
C SER A 219 -7.15 13.92 -9.43
N GLU A 220 -5.99 13.46 -8.99
CA GLU A 220 -4.69 14.03 -9.32
C GLU A 220 -3.81 13.04 -10.07
N LYS A 221 -3.00 13.55 -11.00
CA LYS A 221 -1.96 12.79 -11.69
C LYS A 221 -0.67 13.59 -11.74
N SER A 222 0.43 12.94 -11.38
CA SER A 222 1.74 13.43 -11.80
C SER A 222 2.06 12.86 -13.19
N LEU A 223 2.52 13.71 -14.10
CA LEU A 223 2.94 13.30 -15.44
C LEU A 223 4.46 13.52 -15.57
N PRO A 224 5.24 12.47 -15.89
CA PRO A 224 6.67 12.59 -16.17
C PRO A 224 6.93 13.58 -17.30
N GLU A 225 7.93 14.45 -17.16
CA GLU A 225 8.29 15.41 -18.20
C GLU A 225 8.62 14.71 -19.53
N GLY A 226 8.07 15.20 -20.64
CA GLY A 226 8.15 14.54 -21.95
C GLY A 226 7.10 13.45 -22.20
N MET A 227 6.25 13.12 -21.22
CA MET A 227 5.03 12.34 -21.45
C MET A 227 3.90 13.26 -21.92
N HIS A 228 3.31 12.96 -23.08
CA HIS A 228 2.29 13.77 -23.72
C HIS A 228 1.11 12.90 -24.15
N PHE A 229 -0.10 13.46 -24.06
CA PHE A 229 -1.33 12.84 -24.55
C PHE A 229 -2.02 13.81 -25.52
N PRO A 230 -2.87 13.34 -26.45
CA PRO A 230 -3.66 14.21 -27.33
C PRO A 230 -4.47 15.24 -26.52
N SER A 231 -4.61 16.47 -27.01
CA SER A 231 -5.17 17.58 -26.22
C SER A 231 -6.62 17.40 -25.75
N ASP A 232 -7.40 16.56 -26.44
CA ASP A 232 -8.78 16.21 -26.08
C ASP A 232 -8.88 15.04 -25.08
N SER A 233 -7.74 14.57 -24.56
CA SER A 233 -7.69 13.50 -23.55
C SER A 233 -8.25 13.96 -22.19
N PRO A 234 -8.76 13.04 -21.36
CA PRO A 234 -9.01 13.34 -19.95
C PRO A 234 -7.69 13.78 -19.29
N HIS A 235 -7.73 14.83 -18.48
CA HIS A 235 -6.58 15.36 -17.73
C HIS A 235 -6.98 15.58 -16.26
N LEU A 236 -6.08 15.20 -15.35
CA LEU A 236 -6.22 15.39 -13.90
C LEU A 236 -5.32 16.54 -13.44
N GLN A 237 -5.61 17.09 -12.26
CA GLN A 237 -4.75 18.13 -11.68
C GLN A 237 -3.36 17.57 -11.32
N SER A 238 -2.35 18.43 -11.40
CA SER A 238 -0.98 18.09 -11.02
C SER A 238 -0.87 18.00 -9.50
N ILE A 239 -0.38 16.89 -8.95
CA ILE A 239 -0.17 16.70 -7.50
C ILE A 239 0.61 17.87 -6.88
N SER A 240 1.61 18.39 -7.60
CA SER A 240 2.36 19.58 -7.17
C SER A 240 1.52 20.85 -7.08
N HIS A 241 0.49 21.02 -7.92
CA HIS A 241 -0.44 22.13 -7.79
C HIS A 241 -1.33 21.96 -6.57
N THR A 242 -1.92 20.77 -6.39
CA THR A 242 -2.87 20.51 -5.31
C THR A 242 -2.22 20.52 -3.94
N TRP A 243 -1.05 19.91 -3.76
CA TRP A 243 -0.28 20.02 -2.51
C TRP A 243 0.10 21.48 -2.18
N ASN A 244 0.40 22.31 -3.19
CA ASN A 244 0.61 23.74 -3.01
C ASN A 244 -0.70 24.50 -2.66
N ASN A 245 -1.85 24.07 -3.17
CA ASN A 245 -3.17 24.61 -2.81
C ASN A 245 -3.56 24.23 -1.37
N LEU A 246 -3.39 22.98 -0.96
CA LEU A 246 -3.61 22.53 0.41
C LEU A 246 -2.75 23.32 1.41
N LEU A 247 -1.45 23.50 1.13
CA LEU A 247 -0.57 24.34 1.96
C LEU A 247 -0.96 25.83 1.93
N LYS A 248 -1.52 26.33 0.83
CA LYS A 248 -2.05 27.71 0.74
C LYS A 248 -3.33 27.88 1.57
N GLN A 249 -4.18 26.85 1.64
CA GLN A 249 -5.42 26.86 2.40
C GLN A 249 -5.24 26.66 3.91
N ALA A 250 -4.18 25.99 4.36
CA ALA A 250 -3.94 25.67 5.77
C ALA A 250 -3.89 26.91 6.70
N ASN A 251 -4.57 26.83 7.85
CA ASN A 251 -4.68 27.90 8.86
C ASN A 251 -4.27 27.47 10.27
N SER A 252 -4.17 26.17 10.56
CA SER A 252 -3.97 25.65 11.92
C SER A 252 -3.12 24.37 12.02
N SER A 253 -3.33 23.36 11.17
CA SER A 253 -2.46 22.16 11.13
C SER A 253 -2.29 21.58 9.73
N VAL A 254 -1.12 20.97 9.52
CA VAL A 254 -0.78 20.08 8.41
C VAL A 254 -0.12 18.85 9.02
N ASP A 255 -0.74 17.70 8.86
CA ASP A 255 -0.37 16.43 9.48
C ASP A 255 -0.04 15.42 8.35
N ILE A 256 1.23 15.00 8.21
CA ILE A 256 1.72 14.22 7.06
C ILE A 256 2.29 12.87 7.52
N ALA A 257 1.78 11.76 6.97
CA ALA A 257 2.43 10.45 7.01
C ALA A 257 3.13 10.16 5.67
N ALA A 258 4.42 9.82 5.72
CA ALA A 258 5.25 9.58 4.54
C ALA A 258 6.24 8.43 4.73
N PHE A 259 6.71 7.84 3.63
CA PHE A 259 7.80 6.85 3.65
C PHE A 259 9.16 7.51 3.92
N TYR A 260 9.51 8.54 3.16
CA TYR A 260 10.73 9.35 3.31
C TYR A 260 10.48 10.76 2.78
N PHE A 261 11.39 11.70 3.03
CA PHE A 261 11.40 13.03 2.41
C PHE A 261 12.65 13.23 1.54
N ALA A 262 12.43 13.56 0.27
CA ALA A 262 13.43 14.00 -0.70
C ALA A 262 12.80 15.04 -1.64
N LEU A 263 12.29 16.14 -1.09
CA LEU A 263 11.73 17.25 -1.87
C LEU A 263 12.80 18.12 -2.53
N ARG A 264 14.08 17.84 -2.25
CA ARG A 264 15.26 18.49 -2.83
C ARG A 264 16.15 17.44 -3.45
N ASP A 265 16.82 17.79 -4.54
CA ASP A 265 17.74 16.95 -5.33
C ASP A 265 19.09 16.61 -4.65
N LEU A 266 19.21 16.94 -3.35
CA LEU A 266 20.38 16.71 -2.50
C LEU A 266 20.72 15.22 -2.35
N ASP A 267 19.75 14.32 -2.49
CA ASP A 267 19.93 12.87 -2.43
C ASP A 267 20.67 12.33 -3.66
N THR A 268 20.41 12.92 -4.84
CA THR A 268 20.99 12.46 -6.11
C THR A 268 22.42 12.94 -6.34
N GLY A 269 22.81 14.07 -5.75
CA GLY A 269 24.04 14.79 -6.07
C GLY A 269 24.04 15.46 -7.46
N ILE A 270 22.92 15.42 -8.18
CA ILE A 270 22.68 16.05 -9.49
C ILE A 270 21.81 17.29 -9.24
N THR A 271 22.08 18.40 -9.94
CA THR A 271 21.18 19.57 -9.94
C THR A 271 20.25 19.50 -11.13
N ASP A 272 18.98 19.16 -10.90
CA ASP A 272 17.98 18.99 -11.96
C ASP A 272 16.95 20.14 -11.97
N PRO A 273 16.65 20.79 -13.10
CA PRO A 273 15.67 21.88 -13.15
C PRO A 273 14.25 21.48 -12.72
N SER A 274 13.83 20.24 -12.95
CA SER A 274 12.49 19.75 -12.61
C SER A 274 12.28 19.58 -11.10
N SER A 275 13.37 19.44 -10.33
CA SER A 275 13.32 19.44 -8.85
C SER A 275 12.76 20.75 -8.25
N MET A 276 12.67 21.83 -9.03
CA MET A 276 12.16 23.13 -8.58
C MET A 276 10.75 23.06 -7.98
N LYS A 277 9.87 22.16 -8.44
CA LYS A 277 8.54 21.97 -7.83
C LYS A 277 8.62 21.45 -6.40
N GLY A 278 9.52 20.50 -6.13
CA GLY A 278 9.80 19.99 -4.78
C GLY A 278 10.43 21.07 -3.89
N LYS A 279 11.40 21.81 -4.43
CA LYS A 279 12.06 22.94 -3.74
C LYS A 279 11.06 24.03 -3.36
N GLU A 280 10.06 24.34 -4.20
CA GLU A 280 9.00 25.30 -3.85
C GLU A 280 8.12 24.77 -2.71
N LEU A 281 7.64 23.52 -2.81
CA LEU A 281 6.82 22.89 -1.79
C LEU A 281 7.54 22.82 -0.43
N PHE A 282 8.81 22.42 -0.44
CA PHE A 282 9.66 22.37 0.75
C PHE A 282 9.80 23.76 1.42
N ASN A 283 9.99 24.82 0.63
CA ASN A 283 10.03 26.19 1.15
C ASN A 283 8.67 26.66 1.71
N ARG A 284 7.54 26.16 1.19
CA ARG A 284 6.20 26.44 1.75
C ARG A 284 5.94 25.70 3.05
N LEU A 285 6.39 24.44 3.17
CA LEU A 285 6.36 23.68 4.43
C LEU A 285 7.14 24.41 5.55
N LYS A 286 8.34 24.90 5.23
CA LYS A 286 9.17 25.74 6.13
C LYS A 286 8.53 27.08 6.54
N GLN A 287 7.48 27.52 5.86
CA GLN A 287 6.75 28.77 6.14
C GLN A 287 5.44 28.55 6.90
N LEU A 288 5.12 27.33 7.32
CA LEU A 288 3.91 27.04 8.08
C LEU A 288 3.96 27.63 9.50
N GLN A 289 5.06 27.44 10.24
CA GLN A 289 5.16 27.97 11.61
C GLN A 289 5.06 29.51 11.66
N SER A 290 5.66 30.23 10.70
CA SER A 290 5.56 31.70 10.63
C SER A 290 4.18 32.21 10.22
N ARG A 291 3.30 31.35 9.71
CA ARG A 291 1.86 31.60 9.52
C ARG A 291 1.00 31.19 10.72
N GLY A 292 1.58 30.60 11.76
CA GLY A 292 0.86 30.02 12.89
C GLY A 292 0.27 28.62 12.63
N VAL A 293 0.67 27.97 11.53
CA VAL A 293 0.22 26.62 11.16
C VAL A 293 1.20 25.59 11.71
N ASN A 294 0.71 24.62 12.48
CA ASN A 294 1.54 23.54 13.00
C ASN A 294 1.80 22.49 11.90
N LEU A 295 3.04 21.99 11.81
CA LEU A 295 3.41 20.90 10.89
C LEU A 295 3.83 19.68 11.71
N GLN A 296 3.10 18.57 11.60
CA GLN A 296 3.42 17.29 12.24
C GLN A 296 3.73 16.24 11.17
N ILE A 297 4.85 15.53 11.29
CA ILE A 297 5.34 14.58 10.28
C ILE A 297 5.65 13.22 10.92
N ALA A 298 4.89 12.20 10.54
CA ALA A 298 5.17 10.80 10.83
C ALA A 298 5.91 10.19 9.63
N VAL A 299 7.19 9.86 9.80
CA VAL A 299 8.05 9.33 8.73
C VAL A 299 8.63 7.97 9.10
N ASN A 300 8.94 7.11 8.14
CA ASN A 300 9.52 5.79 8.44
C ASN A 300 10.84 5.88 9.22
N ALA A 301 11.08 4.93 10.13
CA ALA A 301 12.41 4.68 10.71
C ALA A 301 13.00 3.36 10.20
N PRO A 302 14.32 3.30 9.90
CA PRO A 302 15.21 4.44 9.68
C PRO A 302 14.86 5.19 8.38
N GLN A 303 15.32 6.44 8.28
CA GLN A 303 15.33 7.20 7.02
C GLN A 303 16.69 7.04 6.31
N THR A 304 16.73 6.90 4.98
CA THR A 304 17.98 6.90 4.20
C THR A 304 18.69 8.25 4.27
N SER A 305 17.93 9.35 4.29
CA SER A 305 18.42 10.71 4.55
C SER A 305 17.45 11.45 5.47
N ARG A 306 17.99 12.22 6.41
CA ARG A 306 17.21 13.10 7.31
C ARG A 306 17.27 14.58 6.92
N ALA A 307 17.99 14.94 5.86
CA ALA A 307 18.32 16.33 5.55
C ALA A 307 17.09 17.24 5.40
N ASP A 308 15.99 16.72 4.84
CA ASP A 308 14.72 17.44 4.72
C ASP A 308 13.99 17.53 6.06
N THR A 309 13.88 16.43 6.81
CA THR A 309 13.17 16.42 8.11
C THR A 309 13.88 17.22 9.19
N ASP A 310 15.22 17.19 9.24
CA ASP A 310 16.00 17.92 10.24
C ASP A 310 15.95 19.45 9.98
N GLU A 311 15.89 19.89 8.72
CA GLU A 311 15.70 21.30 8.38
C GLU A 311 14.25 21.77 8.58
N LEU A 312 13.26 20.92 8.29
CA LEU A 312 11.86 21.19 8.64
C LEU A 312 11.68 21.32 10.16
N ALA A 313 12.30 20.44 10.96
CA ALA A 313 12.36 20.56 12.41
C ALA A 313 13.04 21.87 12.86
N GLY A 314 14.13 22.27 12.19
CA GLY A 314 14.78 23.58 12.39
C GLY A 314 13.89 24.79 12.07
N THR A 315 12.79 24.60 11.34
CA THR A 315 11.74 25.60 11.08
C THR A 315 10.43 25.33 11.84
N GLY A 316 10.49 24.48 12.89
CA GLY A 316 9.40 24.29 13.83
C GLY A 316 8.42 23.15 13.53
N ALA A 317 8.72 22.27 12.58
CA ALA A 317 7.96 21.04 12.40
C ALA A 317 8.21 20.04 13.54
N GLU A 318 7.17 19.37 14.02
CA GLU A 318 7.33 18.19 14.87
C GLU A 318 7.53 16.96 13.99
N ILE A 319 8.70 16.30 14.09
CA ILE A 319 9.00 15.06 13.38
C ILE A 319 8.95 13.88 14.35
N ARG A 320 8.31 12.78 13.96
CA ARG A 320 8.43 11.47 14.60
C ARG A 320 8.85 10.42 13.58
N GLU A 321 10.01 9.81 13.83
CA GLU A 321 10.45 8.63 13.11
C GLU A 321 9.72 7.40 13.69
N VAL A 322 9.09 6.62 12.83
CA VAL A 322 8.18 5.52 13.18
C VAL A 322 8.84 4.19 12.79
N ASP A 323 9.43 3.52 13.77
CA ASP A 323 9.96 2.17 13.60
C ASP A 323 8.82 1.15 13.56
N LEU A 324 8.53 0.64 12.37
CA LEU A 324 7.66 -0.52 12.19
C LEU A 324 8.42 -1.84 11.99
N GLN A 325 9.76 -1.79 11.87
CA GLN A 325 10.60 -2.96 11.68
C GLN A 325 10.66 -3.81 12.96
N SER A 326 10.70 -3.18 14.14
CA SER A 326 10.59 -3.87 15.44
C SER A 326 9.16 -4.33 15.79
N VAL A 327 8.15 -3.69 15.20
CA VAL A 327 6.73 -3.84 15.56
C VAL A 327 5.98 -4.85 14.69
N THR A 328 6.21 -4.78 13.37
CA THR A 328 5.46 -5.52 12.33
C THR A 328 6.38 -6.27 11.37
N GLY A 329 7.68 -5.97 11.39
CA GLY A 329 8.62 -6.42 10.37
C GLY A 329 8.62 -5.60 9.08
N GLY A 330 7.79 -4.57 8.96
CA GLY A 330 7.64 -3.72 7.77
C GLY A 330 8.03 -2.25 7.99
N ILE A 331 7.52 -1.39 7.10
CA ILE A 331 7.82 0.05 7.01
C ILE A 331 6.54 0.90 7.00
N VAL A 332 6.63 2.20 7.30
CA VAL A 332 5.60 3.17 6.92
C VAL A 332 5.72 3.42 5.41
N HIS A 333 4.75 2.94 4.62
CA HIS A 333 4.66 3.24 3.19
C HIS A 333 3.47 4.16 2.85
N SER A 334 2.72 4.61 3.85
CA SER A 334 1.61 5.53 3.68
C SER A 334 2.08 6.86 3.07
N LYS A 335 1.25 7.46 2.21
CA LYS A 335 1.41 8.82 1.70
C LYS A 335 0.07 9.53 1.90
N LEU A 336 -0.09 10.10 3.11
CA LEU A 336 -1.36 10.63 3.62
C LEU A 336 -1.11 12.02 4.20
N TRP A 337 -1.95 12.98 3.83
CA TRP A 337 -1.97 14.32 4.42
C TRP A 337 -3.34 14.59 5.04
N VAL A 338 -3.37 15.31 6.15
CA VAL A 338 -4.57 15.97 6.70
C VAL A 338 -4.26 17.44 6.92
N VAL A 339 -5.18 18.33 6.56
CA VAL A 339 -5.02 19.79 6.69
C VAL A 339 -6.25 20.37 7.37
N ASP A 340 -6.04 21.13 8.45
CA ASP A 340 -7.06 21.75 9.32
C ASP A 340 -8.18 20.81 9.79
N LYS A 341 -7.98 19.49 9.69
CA LYS A 341 -9.01 18.45 9.93
C LYS A 341 -10.26 18.66 9.06
N LYS A 342 -10.06 19.23 7.88
CA LYS A 342 -11.08 19.66 6.91
C LYS A 342 -10.77 19.22 5.48
N HIS A 343 -9.49 19.12 5.13
CA HIS A 343 -9.03 18.60 3.85
C HIS A 343 -8.10 17.39 4.10
N MET A 344 -7.98 16.49 3.13
CA MET A 344 -6.98 15.43 3.14
C MET A 344 -6.47 15.12 1.73
N TYR A 345 -5.32 14.46 1.63
CA TYR A 345 -4.83 13.85 0.38
C TYR A 345 -4.36 12.42 0.67
N VAL A 346 -4.63 11.50 -0.25
CA VAL A 346 -4.10 10.13 -0.25
C VAL A 346 -3.80 9.67 -1.68
N GLY A 347 -2.69 8.96 -1.89
CA GLY A 347 -2.30 8.49 -3.22
C GLY A 347 -0.97 7.76 -3.25
N SER A 348 -0.39 7.63 -4.44
CA SER A 348 0.88 6.93 -4.65
C SER A 348 2.12 7.81 -4.44
N ALA A 349 2.03 9.13 -4.62
CA ALA A 349 3.17 10.04 -4.60
C ALA A 349 3.90 10.10 -3.25
N ASN A 350 5.21 9.80 -3.25
CA ASN A 350 6.11 10.03 -2.12
C ASN A 350 6.35 11.55 -1.92
N MET A 351 6.88 11.93 -0.76
CA MET A 351 7.36 13.30 -0.49
C MET A 351 8.69 13.55 -1.19
N ASP A 352 8.68 13.42 -2.52
CA ASP A 352 9.82 13.32 -3.40
C ASP A 352 9.65 14.26 -4.60
N TRP A 353 10.68 15.01 -4.97
CA TRP A 353 10.59 15.90 -6.14
C TRP A 353 10.33 15.12 -7.45
N ARG A 354 10.81 13.88 -7.57
CA ARG A 354 10.54 12.99 -8.71
C ARG A 354 9.07 12.59 -8.80
N SER A 355 8.38 12.38 -7.67
CA SER A 355 6.92 12.17 -7.65
C SER A 355 6.13 13.39 -8.18
N LEU A 356 6.74 14.59 -8.26
CA LEU A 356 6.11 15.82 -8.75
C LEU A 356 6.42 16.17 -10.23
N THR A 357 7.38 15.48 -10.86
CA THR A 357 7.85 15.80 -12.23
C THR A 357 8.35 14.63 -13.09
N GLN A 358 8.80 13.52 -12.50
CA GLN A 358 9.51 12.44 -13.23
C GLN A 358 8.89 11.05 -13.07
N VAL A 359 7.89 10.90 -12.20
CA VAL A 359 7.18 9.64 -11.93
C VAL A 359 5.69 9.83 -12.20
N LYS A 360 5.05 8.82 -12.80
CA LYS A 360 3.60 8.83 -13.10
C LYS A 360 2.84 8.33 -11.88
N GLU A 361 2.38 9.28 -11.07
CA GLU A 361 1.65 9.08 -9.82
C GLU A 361 0.14 9.29 -10.01
N VAL A 362 -0.69 8.71 -9.14
CA VAL A 362 -2.12 9.03 -9.01
C VAL A 362 -2.47 9.21 -7.53
N GLY A 363 -3.30 10.20 -7.23
CA GLY A 363 -3.83 10.45 -5.89
C GLY A 363 -5.17 11.16 -5.94
N VAL A 364 -5.75 11.41 -4.77
CA VAL A 364 -6.99 12.16 -4.58
C VAL A 364 -6.81 13.09 -3.39
N SER A 365 -7.12 14.36 -3.61
CA SER A 365 -7.46 15.30 -2.55
C SER A 365 -8.97 15.26 -2.31
N VAL A 366 -9.35 15.32 -1.04
CA VAL A 366 -10.74 15.53 -0.62
C VAL A 366 -10.74 16.81 0.20
N GLU A 367 -11.23 17.88 -0.41
CA GLU A 367 -11.37 19.19 0.22
C GLU A 367 -12.77 19.37 0.82
N ASP A 368 -12.90 20.26 1.81
CA ASP A 368 -14.16 20.59 2.49
C ASP A 368 -14.94 19.40 3.09
N CYS A 369 -14.25 18.32 3.45
CA CYS A 369 -14.82 17.11 4.06
C CYS A 369 -14.20 16.84 5.44
N SER A 370 -14.69 17.53 6.46
CA SER A 370 -14.20 17.34 7.83
C SER A 370 -14.45 15.93 8.35
N CYS A 371 -15.54 15.26 7.93
CA CYS A 371 -15.82 13.87 8.27
C CYS A 371 -14.67 12.92 7.88
N LEU A 372 -14.21 12.99 6.61
CA LEU A 372 -13.16 12.10 6.11
C LEU A 372 -11.76 12.53 6.61
N ALA A 373 -11.50 13.84 6.68
CA ALA A 373 -10.25 14.37 7.21
C ALA A 373 -10.04 14.00 8.71
N HIS A 374 -11.10 13.98 9.52
CA HIS A 374 -11.01 13.47 10.90
C HIS A 374 -10.77 11.97 10.98
N ASP A 375 -11.24 11.18 10.02
CA ASP A 375 -11.00 9.72 9.98
C ASP A 375 -9.58 9.39 9.50
N ALA A 376 -9.06 10.13 8.51
CA ALA A 376 -7.66 10.10 8.12
C ALA A 376 -6.72 10.48 9.28
N LEU A 377 -7.10 11.46 10.11
CA LEU A 377 -6.35 11.84 11.31
C LEU A 377 -6.30 10.69 12.35
N ARG A 378 -7.27 9.77 12.37
CA ARG A 378 -7.19 8.55 13.21
C ARG A 378 -6.04 7.64 12.76
N ILE A 379 -5.83 7.52 11.44
CA ILE A 379 -4.75 6.72 10.86
C ILE A 379 -3.39 7.39 11.12
N PHE A 380 -3.26 8.69 10.83
CA PHE A 380 -2.06 9.46 11.21
C PHE A 380 -1.74 9.33 12.70
N GLY A 381 -2.76 9.41 13.56
CA GLY A 381 -2.63 9.26 15.00
C GLY A 381 -2.05 7.92 15.45
N VAL A 382 -2.29 6.81 14.73
CA VAL A 382 -1.65 5.52 15.02
C VAL A 382 -0.13 5.63 14.85
N TYR A 383 0.33 6.15 13.70
CA TYR A 383 1.76 6.33 13.43
C TYR A 383 2.39 7.33 14.40
N TRP A 384 1.66 8.38 14.76
CA TRP A 384 2.07 9.42 15.71
C TRP A 384 2.27 8.89 17.13
N GLU A 385 1.40 7.99 17.61
CA GLU A 385 1.58 7.31 18.90
C GLU A 385 2.73 6.31 18.87
N ILE A 386 2.92 5.55 17.78
CA ILE A 386 4.05 4.60 17.64
C ILE A 386 5.38 5.36 17.66
N GLY A 387 5.51 6.44 16.88
CA GLY A 387 6.70 7.29 16.87
C GLY A 387 6.97 8.07 18.16
N ALA A 388 6.08 8.00 19.17
CA ALA A 388 6.34 8.48 20.53
C ALA A 388 6.91 7.39 21.47
N GLN A 389 6.76 6.11 21.11
CA GLN A 389 7.09 4.97 21.97
C GLN A 389 8.54 4.54 21.80
N LYS A 390 9.33 4.69 22.86
CA LYS A 390 10.77 4.36 22.85
C LYS A 390 11.10 2.86 22.90
N ASN A 391 10.08 2.00 23.02
CA ASN A 391 10.24 0.58 23.35
C ASN A 391 9.60 -0.39 22.32
N GLY A 392 9.13 0.10 21.16
CA GLY A 392 8.80 -0.75 20.00
C GLY A 392 7.71 -1.82 20.20
N SER A 393 6.73 -1.61 21.08
CA SER A 393 5.66 -2.58 21.35
C SER A 393 4.28 -1.93 21.33
N LEU A 394 3.38 -2.46 20.49
CA LEU A 394 2.01 -1.94 20.36
C LEU A 394 1.26 -1.96 21.70
N PRO A 395 0.36 -0.99 21.95
CA PRO A 395 -0.58 -1.11 23.05
C PRO A 395 -1.50 -2.32 22.82
N PRO A 396 -1.90 -3.06 23.87
CA PRO A 396 -2.80 -4.22 23.72
C PRO A 396 -4.18 -3.82 23.17
N TYR A 397 -4.57 -2.55 23.32
CA TYR A 397 -5.75 -1.94 22.72
C TYR A 397 -5.42 -0.49 22.31
N TRP A 398 -5.81 -0.09 21.10
CA TRP A 398 -5.72 1.30 20.67
C TRP A 398 -6.66 2.20 21.49
N PRO A 399 -6.24 3.41 21.90
CA PRO A 399 -7.14 4.36 22.56
C PRO A 399 -8.37 4.68 21.71
N GLY A 400 -9.55 4.82 22.31
CA GLY A 400 -10.80 5.10 21.58
C GLY A 400 -10.77 6.37 20.72
N ARG A 401 -9.90 7.34 21.05
CA ARG A 401 -9.63 8.53 20.21
C ARG A 401 -9.00 8.22 18.84
N LEU A 402 -8.54 6.98 18.61
CA LEU A 402 -8.02 6.48 17.34
C LEU A 402 -8.92 5.44 16.67
N SER A 403 -10.05 5.04 17.29
CA SER A 403 -11.05 4.21 16.63
C SER A 403 -11.53 4.87 15.33
N ALA A 404 -11.77 4.05 14.31
CA ALA A 404 -12.21 4.51 13.00
C ALA A 404 -13.62 5.11 13.06
N LEU A 405 -13.85 6.08 12.18
CA LEU A 405 -15.14 6.75 11.97
C LEU A 405 -15.85 6.24 10.71
N SER A 406 -15.11 5.60 9.78
CA SER A 406 -15.67 4.95 8.59
C SER A 406 -15.16 3.50 8.43
N SER A 407 -15.95 2.67 7.74
CA SER A 407 -15.61 1.29 7.39
C SER A 407 -16.45 0.79 6.21
N SER A 408 -16.12 -0.36 5.64
CA SER A 408 -16.94 -1.03 4.62
C SER A 408 -18.37 -1.36 5.08
N LYS A 409 -18.58 -1.60 6.39
CA LYS A 409 -19.90 -1.83 6.98
C LYS A 409 -20.65 -0.52 7.27
N TYR A 410 -19.92 0.51 7.70
CA TYR A 410 -20.45 1.83 8.04
C TYR A 410 -19.65 2.93 7.31
N PRO A 411 -19.82 3.09 5.98
CA PRO A 411 -19.17 4.17 5.27
C PRO A 411 -19.89 5.49 5.52
N PHE A 412 -19.20 6.60 5.31
CA PHE A 412 -19.82 7.93 5.33
C PHE A 412 -20.76 8.12 4.14
N ALA A 413 -21.72 9.06 4.26
CA ALA A 413 -22.57 9.51 3.17
C ALA A 413 -22.24 10.98 2.92
N VAL A 414 -21.51 11.24 1.83
CA VAL A 414 -20.97 12.56 1.45
C VAL A 414 -21.31 12.85 -0.02
N LYS A 415 -20.98 14.04 -0.52
CA LYS A 415 -21.07 14.36 -1.96
C LYS A 415 -19.69 14.65 -2.50
N PHE A 416 -19.20 13.82 -3.41
CA PHE A 416 -17.94 14.05 -4.13
C PHE A 416 -18.31 14.64 -5.50
N ASN A 417 -17.79 15.84 -5.81
CA ASN A 417 -18.13 16.60 -7.02
C ASN A 417 -19.65 16.81 -7.19
N GLY A 418 -20.33 17.00 -6.06
CA GLY A 418 -21.79 17.17 -5.95
C GLY A 418 -22.62 15.88 -6.07
N VAL A 419 -22.00 14.76 -6.46
CA VAL A 419 -22.68 13.46 -6.62
C VAL A 419 -22.61 12.68 -5.30
N PRO A 420 -23.74 12.16 -4.77
CA PRO A 420 -23.75 11.35 -3.55
C PRO A 420 -22.81 10.14 -3.64
N ALA A 421 -22.04 9.92 -2.59
CA ALA A 421 -21.01 8.89 -2.48
C ALA A 421 -21.06 8.18 -1.12
N ARG A 422 -20.78 6.87 -1.13
CA ARG A 422 -20.49 6.07 0.06
C ARG A 422 -18.98 5.88 0.13
N VAL A 423 -18.36 6.44 1.16
CA VAL A 423 -16.88 6.60 1.24
C VAL A 423 -16.34 6.05 2.57
N TYR A 424 -15.21 5.35 2.51
CA TYR A 424 -14.48 4.92 3.72
C TYR A 424 -12.97 4.77 3.48
N LEU A 425 -12.22 4.76 4.59
CA LEU A 425 -10.77 4.50 4.60
C LEU A 425 -10.47 3.09 5.14
N SER A 426 -9.57 2.39 4.48
CA SER A 426 -8.95 1.13 4.91
C SER A 426 -7.47 1.33 5.27
N SER A 427 -6.90 0.41 6.04
CA SER A 427 -5.47 0.48 6.37
C SER A 427 -4.82 -0.88 6.58
N ALA A 428 -3.57 -1.01 6.14
CA ALA A 428 -2.69 -2.14 6.42
C ALA A 428 -1.63 -1.78 7.48
N PRO A 429 -0.99 -2.78 8.12
CA PRO A 429 -1.43 -4.17 8.20
C PRO A 429 -2.44 -4.36 9.36
N PRO A 430 -3.16 -5.50 9.47
CA PRO A 430 -4.18 -5.74 10.50
C PRO A 430 -3.74 -5.47 11.95
N GLN A 431 -2.45 -5.62 12.27
CA GLN A 431 -1.86 -5.37 13.59
C GLN A 431 -1.94 -3.87 13.99
N LEU A 432 -1.94 -2.95 13.02
CA LEU A 432 -2.08 -1.50 13.25
C LEU A 432 -3.53 -1.01 13.15
N ALA A 433 -4.47 -1.88 12.73
CA ALA A 433 -5.86 -1.50 12.58
C ALA A 433 -6.51 -1.15 13.93
N THR A 434 -7.15 0.00 14.00
CA THR A 434 -7.90 0.44 15.18
C THR A 434 -9.31 -0.12 15.15
N TYR A 435 -10.00 -0.11 16.31
CA TYR A 435 -11.37 -0.62 16.39
C TYR A 435 -12.27 0.03 15.33
N GLY A 436 -12.95 -0.80 14.54
CA GLY A 436 -13.84 -0.41 13.46
C GLY A 436 -13.18 -0.25 12.08
N ARG A 437 -11.85 -0.12 11.97
CA ARG A 437 -11.16 0.10 10.69
C ARG A 437 -11.26 -1.13 9.79
N SER A 438 -11.54 -0.91 8.50
CA SER A 438 -11.46 -1.97 7.48
C SER A 438 -10.01 -2.32 7.14
N ASP A 439 -9.70 -3.61 7.13
CA ASP A 439 -8.45 -4.15 6.58
C ASP A 439 -8.35 -3.87 5.07
N ASP A 440 -7.15 -3.54 4.61
CA ASP A 440 -6.88 -3.07 3.24
C ASP A 440 -6.96 -4.21 2.21
N LEU A 441 -6.45 -5.40 2.56
CA LEU A 441 -6.56 -6.59 1.71
C LEU A 441 -8.02 -7.03 1.55
N SER A 442 -8.72 -7.18 2.66
CA SER A 442 -10.15 -7.51 2.70
C SER A 442 -10.98 -6.49 1.92
N THR A 443 -10.57 -5.22 1.95
CA THR A 443 -11.17 -4.14 1.16
C THR A 443 -10.98 -4.36 -0.34
N ILE A 444 -9.76 -4.55 -0.83
CA ILE A 444 -9.49 -4.84 -2.26
C ILE A 444 -10.27 -6.07 -2.74
N LEU A 445 -10.25 -7.15 -1.96
CA LEU A 445 -10.98 -8.39 -2.28
C LEU A 445 -12.50 -8.17 -2.35
N SER A 446 -13.07 -7.35 -1.45
CA SER A 446 -14.50 -7.01 -1.50
C SER A 446 -14.89 -6.17 -2.71
N VAL A 447 -14.00 -5.27 -3.19
CA VAL A 447 -14.24 -4.48 -4.40
C VAL A 447 -14.15 -5.33 -5.67
N ILE A 448 -13.21 -6.28 -5.72
CA ILE A 448 -13.14 -7.29 -6.79
C ILE A 448 -14.42 -8.15 -6.83
N ALA A 449 -14.96 -8.52 -5.67
CA ALA A 449 -16.18 -9.33 -5.57
C ALA A 449 -17.47 -8.57 -5.97
N ASP A 450 -17.55 -7.26 -5.70
CA ASP A 450 -18.73 -6.43 -6.00
C ASP A 450 -18.84 -6.01 -7.48
N ALA A 451 -17.74 -6.00 -8.23
CA ALA A 451 -17.70 -5.70 -9.67
C ALA A 451 -18.49 -6.73 -10.50
N ASN A 452 -19.23 -6.28 -11.53
CA ASN A 452 -20.08 -7.14 -12.38
C ASN A 452 -19.73 -7.08 -13.86
N GLU A 453 -19.16 -5.97 -14.36
CA GLU A 453 -18.86 -5.79 -15.78
C GLU A 453 -17.34 -5.72 -16.02
N PHE A 454 -16.60 -4.93 -15.23
CA PHE A 454 -15.16 -4.80 -15.38
C PHE A 454 -14.40 -4.51 -14.08
N ILE A 455 -13.11 -4.86 -14.09
CA ILE A 455 -12.11 -4.55 -13.05
C ILE A 455 -10.83 -4.07 -13.75
N TYR A 456 -10.55 -2.77 -13.68
CA TYR A 456 -9.36 -2.16 -14.26
C TYR A 456 -8.37 -1.79 -13.17
N VAL A 457 -7.15 -2.32 -13.23
CA VAL A 457 -6.11 -2.19 -12.21
C VAL A 457 -4.87 -1.52 -12.80
N SER A 458 -4.45 -0.39 -12.24
CA SER A 458 -3.16 0.25 -12.53
C SER A 458 -2.31 0.23 -11.26
N VAL A 459 -1.31 -0.65 -11.23
CA VAL A 459 -0.39 -0.84 -10.09
C VAL A 459 1.05 -0.93 -10.60
N MET A 460 2.03 -0.40 -9.85
CA MET A 460 3.44 -0.52 -10.26
C MET A 460 3.88 -1.99 -10.35
N ASP A 461 3.81 -2.69 -9.22
CA ASP A 461 4.19 -4.09 -9.09
C ASP A 461 2.98 -4.96 -8.70
N TYR A 462 2.78 -6.03 -9.47
CA TYR A 462 1.79 -7.08 -9.23
C TYR A 462 2.50 -8.43 -9.03
N ILE A 463 2.59 -8.89 -7.78
CA ILE A 463 3.39 -10.07 -7.42
C ILE A 463 2.61 -10.94 -6.40
N PRO A 464 2.01 -12.06 -6.84
CA PRO A 464 1.34 -13.07 -6.00
C PRO A 464 2.26 -13.86 -5.03
N MET A 465 3.21 -13.19 -4.40
CA MET A 465 4.20 -13.74 -3.47
C MET A 465 4.56 -12.74 -2.37
N SER A 466 5.26 -13.22 -1.34
CA SER A 466 6.09 -12.37 -0.48
C SER A 466 7.33 -11.87 -1.22
N GLN A 467 7.64 -10.58 -1.10
CA GLN A 467 8.88 -9.97 -1.62
C GLN A 467 9.97 -9.84 -0.55
N PHE A 468 9.58 -9.59 0.71
CA PHE A 468 10.49 -9.25 1.81
C PHE A 468 10.59 -10.34 2.89
N THR A 469 9.98 -11.51 2.65
CA THR A 469 10.07 -12.68 3.51
C THR A 469 11.05 -13.71 2.94
N ASN A 470 11.83 -14.36 3.80
CA ASN A 470 12.81 -15.39 3.42
C ASN A 470 12.54 -16.68 4.22
N PRO A 471 12.32 -17.84 3.57
CA PRO A 471 12.21 -18.03 2.12
C PRO A 471 10.98 -17.34 1.52
N PRO A 472 11.02 -16.88 0.27
CA PRO A 472 9.85 -16.34 -0.42
C PRO A 472 8.76 -17.41 -0.56
N ARG A 473 7.50 -17.03 -0.30
CA ARG A 473 6.33 -17.92 -0.41
C ARG A 473 5.31 -17.41 -1.43
N PHE A 474 4.49 -18.34 -1.92
CA PHE A 474 3.32 -18.01 -2.74
C PHE A 474 2.21 -17.41 -1.90
N TRP A 475 1.52 -16.40 -2.44
CA TRP A 475 0.44 -15.65 -1.80
C TRP A 475 -0.63 -15.30 -2.84
N PRO A 476 -1.64 -16.17 -3.04
CA PRO A 476 -2.57 -16.07 -4.17
C PRO A 476 -3.77 -15.14 -3.94
N ALA A 477 -3.83 -14.36 -2.84
CA ALA A 477 -5.10 -13.77 -2.38
C ALA A 477 -5.81 -12.92 -3.47
N ILE A 478 -5.12 -11.94 -4.04
CA ILE A 478 -5.67 -11.09 -5.11
C ILE A 478 -5.69 -11.83 -6.46
N ASP A 479 -4.70 -12.68 -6.72
CA ASP A 479 -4.57 -13.47 -7.96
C ASP A 479 -5.73 -14.44 -8.18
N SER A 480 -6.14 -15.18 -7.15
CA SER A 480 -7.35 -16.01 -7.15
C SER A 480 -8.60 -15.19 -7.42
N ALA A 481 -8.76 -14.03 -6.78
CA ALA A 481 -9.96 -13.20 -6.92
C ALA A 481 -10.11 -12.61 -8.33
N LEU A 482 -9.00 -12.20 -8.97
CA LEU A 482 -9.01 -11.75 -10.37
C LEU A 482 -9.30 -12.90 -11.34
N ARG A 483 -8.71 -14.09 -11.12
CA ARG A 483 -9.01 -15.29 -11.92
C ARG A 483 -10.47 -15.71 -11.79
N GLU A 484 -11.03 -15.68 -10.58
CA GLU A 484 -12.43 -16.02 -10.32
C GLU A 484 -13.38 -15.02 -11.01
N ALA A 485 -13.11 -13.71 -10.90
CA ALA A 485 -13.90 -12.68 -11.57
C ALA A 485 -13.96 -12.91 -13.11
N ALA A 486 -12.83 -13.15 -13.76
CA ALA A 486 -12.79 -13.32 -15.21
C ALA A 486 -13.21 -14.70 -15.72
N CYS A 487 -12.84 -15.79 -15.03
CA CYS A 487 -13.12 -17.15 -15.47
C CYS A 487 -14.47 -17.70 -15.01
N ALA A 488 -14.93 -17.35 -13.80
CA ALA A 488 -16.17 -17.88 -13.24
C ALA A 488 -17.35 -16.90 -13.36
N ARG A 489 -17.09 -15.59 -13.42
CA ARG A 489 -18.12 -14.54 -13.52
C ARG A 489 -18.12 -13.77 -14.85
N GLY A 490 -17.10 -13.95 -15.70
CA GLY A 490 -17.00 -13.31 -17.04
C GLY A 490 -16.61 -11.82 -17.04
N VAL A 491 -16.31 -11.25 -15.87
CA VAL A 491 -15.96 -9.84 -15.68
C VAL A 491 -14.69 -9.49 -16.46
N GLU A 492 -14.67 -8.36 -17.16
CA GLU A 492 -13.48 -7.91 -17.91
C GLU A 492 -12.38 -7.43 -16.94
N VAL A 493 -11.29 -8.18 -16.85
CA VAL A 493 -10.13 -7.81 -16.03
C VAL A 493 -9.02 -7.23 -16.91
N LYS A 494 -8.66 -5.96 -16.70
CA LYS A 494 -7.51 -5.32 -17.34
C LYS A 494 -6.45 -4.95 -16.30
N LEU A 495 -5.24 -5.53 -16.39
CA LEU A 495 -4.09 -5.15 -15.56
C LEU A 495 -3.10 -4.30 -16.37
N LEU A 496 -2.78 -3.11 -15.87
CA LEU A 496 -1.78 -2.19 -16.40
C LEU A 496 -0.63 -2.06 -15.40
N VAL A 497 0.48 -2.76 -15.67
CA VAL A 497 1.66 -2.86 -14.76
C VAL A 497 2.86 -2.09 -15.28
N SER A 498 3.90 -1.88 -14.49
CA SER A 498 4.99 -0.96 -14.86
C SER A 498 6.26 -1.62 -15.39
N CYS A 499 6.78 -1.11 -16.51
CA CYS A 499 8.11 -1.45 -17.05
C CYS A 499 9.14 -0.38 -16.68
N TRP A 500 10.03 -0.74 -15.76
CA TRP A 500 11.17 0.08 -15.33
C TRP A 500 12.34 -0.80 -14.85
N SER A 501 13.53 -0.22 -14.69
CA SER A 501 14.79 -0.92 -14.34
C SER A 501 14.75 -1.73 -13.03
N HIS A 502 13.75 -1.50 -12.17
CA HIS A 502 13.60 -2.16 -10.88
C HIS A 502 12.47 -3.23 -10.87
N SER A 503 11.70 -3.36 -11.96
CA SER A 503 10.60 -4.33 -12.10
C SER A 503 11.05 -5.75 -11.70
N PRO A 504 10.45 -6.38 -10.69
CA PRO A 504 10.86 -7.73 -10.30
C PRO A 504 10.48 -8.74 -11.37
N GLY A 505 11.48 -9.42 -11.96
CA GLY A 505 11.27 -10.29 -13.14
C GLY A 505 10.23 -11.42 -12.97
N ALA A 506 9.92 -11.82 -11.74
CA ALA A 506 8.86 -12.77 -11.43
C ALA A 506 7.45 -12.22 -11.72
N MET A 507 7.23 -10.91 -11.63
CA MET A 507 5.96 -10.24 -11.97
C MET A 507 5.49 -10.65 -13.37
N PHE A 508 6.34 -10.48 -14.37
CA PHE A 508 6.00 -10.78 -15.77
C PHE A 508 5.64 -12.25 -15.99
N VAL A 509 6.23 -13.19 -15.23
CA VAL A 509 5.90 -14.62 -15.28
C VAL A 509 4.51 -14.88 -14.67
N PHE A 510 4.15 -14.25 -13.54
CA PHE A 510 2.80 -14.34 -12.99
C PHE A 510 1.76 -13.70 -13.92
N LEU A 511 2.08 -12.57 -14.54
CA LEU A 511 1.20 -11.90 -15.50
C LEU A 511 1.01 -12.74 -16.79
N GLN A 512 2.04 -13.42 -17.27
CA GLN A 512 1.91 -14.41 -18.35
C GLN A 512 0.98 -15.55 -17.94
N SER A 513 1.04 -16.00 -16.68
CA SER A 513 0.13 -17.01 -16.13
C SER A 513 -1.32 -16.53 -15.98
N LEU A 514 -1.58 -15.22 -15.99
CA LEU A 514 -2.92 -14.64 -16.09
C LEU A 514 -3.36 -14.51 -17.54
N ALA A 515 -2.54 -13.89 -18.40
CA ALA A 515 -2.85 -13.66 -19.81
C ALA A 515 -3.09 -14.95 -20.61
N VAL A 516 -2.47 -16.07 -20.22
CA VAL A 516 -2.70 -17.39 -20.85
C VAL A 516 -4.13 -17.91 -20.66
N LEU A 517 -4.86 -17.45 -19.63
CA LEU A 517 -6.25 -17.88 -19.35
C LEU A 517 -7.25 -17.38 -20.39
N GLY A 518 -6.93 -16.33 -21.15
CA GLY A 518 -7.74 -15.86 -22.28
C GLY A 518 -7.72 -16.78 -23.50
N LYS A 519 -6.89 -17.85 -23.49
CA LYS A 519 -6.81 -18.82 -24.59
C LYS A 519 -7.88 -19.91 -24.46
N THR A 520 -8.37 -20.39 -25.60
CA THR A 520 -9.23 -21.57 -25.71
C THR A 520 -8.56 -22.78 -25.05
N PRO A 521 -9.27 -23.63 -24.27
CA PRO A 521 -10.73 -23.65 -24.05
C PRO A 521 -11.22 -22.85 -22.83
N LEU A 522 -10.35 -22.10 -22.14
CA LEU A 522 -10.74 -21.34 -20.94
C LEU A 522 -11.39 -20.00 -21.30
N SER A 523 -10.78 -19.25 -22.23
CA SER A 523 -11.31 -18.00 -22.77
C SER A 523 -11.75 -16.98 -21.70
N CYS A 524 -11.05 -16.94 -20.55
CA CYS A 524 -11.35 -16.00 -19.46
C CYS A 524 -11.04 -14.56 -19.90
N ASN A 525 -11.87 -13.62 -19.49
CA ASN A 525 -11.78 -12.22 -19.92
C ASN A 525 -10.67 -11.44 -19.18
N ILE A 526 -9.41 -11.82 -19.38
CA ILE A 526 -8.22 -11.19 -18.76
C ILE A 526 -7.28 -10.64 -19.83
N HIS A 527 -6.98 -9.35 -19.72
CA HIS A 527 -5.99 -8.65 -20.53
C HIS A 527 -4.88 -8.06 -19.63
N VAL A 528 -3.64 -8.11 -20.10
CA VAL A 528 -2.50 -7.49 -19.41
C VAL A 528 -1.71 -6.63 -20.40
N ASN A 529 -1.58 -5.36 -20.08
CA ASN A 529 -0.67 -4.43 -20.73
C ASN A 529 0.45 -4.03 -19.77
N VAL A 530 1.57 -3.65 -20.35
CA VAL A 530 2.79 -3.20 -19.71
C VAL A 530 2.98 -1.72 -20.06
N PHE A 531 2.94 -0.87 -19.04
CA PHE A 531 3.07 0.57 -19.17
C PHE A 531 4.52 1.01 -19.00
N GLU A 532 5.05 1.73 -19.98
CA GLU A 532 6.41 2.26 -19.99
C GLU A 532 6.40 3.79 -19.99
N VAL A 533 7.21 4.41 -19.12
CA VAL A 533 7.53 5.83 -19.23
C VAL A 533 8.73 5.97 -20.19
N PRO A 534 8.62 6.75 -21.29
CA PRO A 534 9.73 7.04 -22.18
C PRO A 534 10.79 7.89 -21.47
N SER A 535 12.05 7.84 -21.90
CA SER A 535 13.14 8.59 -21.27
C SER A 535 14.18 9.04 -22.28
N THR A 536 14.69 10.26 -22.14
CA THR A 536 15.95 10.66 -22.79
C THR A 536 17.15 10.09 -22.02
N PRO A 537 18.38 10.06 -22.60
CA PRO A 537 19.58 9.62 -21.90
C PRO A 537 19.85 10.41 -20.60
N GLU A 538 19.52 11.70 -20.58
CA GLU A 538 19.66 12.57 -19.41
C GLU A 538 18.64 12.20 -18.33
N GLN A 539 17.39 11.93 -18.72
CA GLN A 539 16.33 11.50 -17.79
C GLN A 539 16.61 10.12 -17.16
N LEU A 540 17.38 9.26 -17.82
CA LEU A 540 17.84 7.98 -17.26
C LEU A 540 18.93 8.14 -16.18
N LEU A 541 19.57 9.31 -16.06
CA LEU A 541 20.50 9.60 -14.97
C LEU A 541 19.78 9.92 -13.66
N ILE A 542 18.47 10.17 -13.68
CA ILE A 542 17.67 10.45 -12.49
C ILE A 542 17.29 9.11 -11.82
N PRO A 543 17.84 8.78 -10.63
CA PRO A 543 17.56 7.50 -9.98
C PRO A 543 16.10 7.43 -9.51
N PHE A 544 15.48 6.25 -9.67
CA PHE A 544 14.09 5.94 -9.28
C PHE A 544 13.00 6.78 -9.95
N ALA A 545 13.34 7.48 -11.04
CA ALA A 545 12.40 8.15 -11.92
C ALA A 545 11.82 7.21 -13.00
N ARG A 546 10.97 7.77 -13.87
CA ARG A 546 10.52 7.20 -15.14
C ARG A 546 9.81 5.85 -14.97
N VAL A 547 8.83 5.82 -14.06
CA VAL A 547 7.97 4.67 -13.76
C VAL A 547 6.52 5.10 -13.58
N ASN A 548 5.58 4.20 -13.86
CA ASN A 548 4.18 4.31 -13.43
C ASN A 548 4.05 3.80 -11.99
N HIS A 549 3.98 4.72 -11.03
CA HIS A 549 3.97 4.40 -9.60
C HIS A 549 2.55 4.39 -8.99
N ALA A 550 1.51 4.74 -9.77
CA ALA A 550 0.10 4.63 -9.39
C ALA A 550 -0.25 3.27 -8.74
N LYS A 551 -1.17 3.27 -7.77
CA LYS A 551 -1.84 2.06 -7.24
C LYS A 551 -3.34 2.33 -7.06
N TYR A 552 -4.13 2.03 -8.09
CA TYR A 552 -5.60 2.13 -8.03
C TYR A 552 -6.29 1.01 -8.81
N MET A 553 -7.55 0.79 -8.47
CA MET A 553 -8.48 -0.10 -9.15
C MET A 553 -9.81 0.62 -9.34
N VAL A 554 -10.41 0.50 -10.52
CA VAL A 554 -11.73 1.02 -10.84
C VAL A 554 -12.59 -0.07 -11.47
N THR A 555 -13.83 -0.17 -11.03
CA THR A 555 -14.83 -1.15 -11.51
C THR A 555 -16.05 -0.43 -12.08
N ASP A 556 -17.07 -1.18 -12.53
CA ASP A 556 -18.38 -0.63 -12.91
C ASP A 556 -19.10 0.15 -11.79
N ARG A 557 -18.61 0.08 -10.54
CA ARG A 557 -19.34 0.51 -9.34
C ARG A 557 -18.50 1.28 -8.32
N VAL A 558 -17.22 0.92 -8.20
CA VAL A 558 -16.39 1.30 -7.07
C VAL A 558 -14.98 1.67 -7.52
N VAL A 559 -14.43 2.69 -6.87
CA VAL A 559 -13.01 3.07 -6.92
C VAL A 559 -12.32 2.62 -5.63
N TYR A 560 -11.13 2.05 -5.78
CA TYR A 560 -10.14 1.89 -4.72
C TYR A 560 -8.85 2.62 -5.13
N ILE A 561 -8.35 3.51 -4.28
CA ILE A 561 -7.06 4.21 -4.44
C ILE A 561 -6.23 3.92 -3.21
N GLY A 562 -4.96 3.55 -3.35
CA GLY A 562 -4.14 3.20 -2.19
C GLY A 562 -2.66 3.50 -2.33
N THR A 563 -1.96 3.29 -1.23
CA THR A 563 -0.50 3.54 -1.11
C THR A 563 0.36 2.33 -1.48
N SER A 564 -0.25 1.16 -1.66
CA SER A 564 0.41 -0.16 -1.54
C SER A 564 0.54 -0.92 -2.87
N ASN A 565 1.74 -1.42 -3.17
CA ASN A 565 1.98 -2.33 -4.30
C ASN A 565 1.34 -3.71 -4.03
N TRP A 566 0.94 -4.44 -5.07
CA TRP A 566 0.09 -5.63 -4.90
C TRP A 566 0.93 -6.89 -4.67
N SER A 567 1.40 -7.06 -3.43
CA SER A 567 2.17 -8.23 -2.95
C SER A 567 2.04 -8.42 -1.44
N GLU A 568 2.37 -9.61 -0.91
CA GLU A 568 1.95 -10.01 0.45
C GLU A 568 2.37 -9.02 1.55
N ASN A 569 3.65 -8.62 1.55
CA ASN A 569 4.24 -7.84 2.64
C ASN A 569 3.60 -6.44 2.75
N TYR A 570 3.08 -5.91 1.65
CA TYR A 570 2.39 -4.63 1.59
C TYR A 570 1.05 -4.59 2.34
N PHE A 571 0.47 -5.76 2.63
CA PHE A 571 -0.78 -5.89 3.40
C PHE A 571 -0.60 -6.51 4.79
N THR A 572 0.54 -7.15 5.05
CA THR A 572 0.76 -8.00 6.25
C THR A 572 1.83 -7.48 7.21
N HIS A 573 2.71 -6.59 6.73
CA HIS A 573 3.83 -6.02 7.48
C HIS A 573 3.90 -4.49 7.30
N THR A 574 3.81 -4.00 6.07
CA THR A 574 3.90 -2.58 5.72
C THR A 574 2.64 -1.80 6.10
N ALA A 575 2.81 -0.59 6.64
CA ALA A 575 1.71 0.32 6.91
C ALA A 575 1.29 1.13 5.68
N GLY A 576 0.06 0.92 5.24
CA GLY A 576 -0.54 1.56 4.07
C GLY A 576 -1.99 2.00 4.32
N VAL A 577 -2.51 2.82 3.41
CA VAL A 577 -3.88 3.36 3.45
C VAL A 577 -4.56 3.16 2.10
N GLY A 578 -5.83 2.81 2.14
CA GLY A 578 -6.75 2.79 1.00
C GLY A 578 -7.92 3.72 1.22
N LEU A 579 -8.42 4.29 0.12
CA LEU A 579 -9.66 5.07 0.03
C LEU A 579 -10.61 4.33 -0.92
N VAL A 580 -11.83 4.08 -0.46
CA VAL A 580 -12.90 3.51 -1.28
C VAL A 580 -14.00 4.52 -1.51
N VAL A 581 -14.39 4.69 -2.77
CA VAL A 581 -15.48 5.57 -3.21
C VAL A 581 -16.48 4.76 -4.04
N ASN A 582 -17.72 4.69 -3.59
CA ASN A 582 -18.82 4.08 -4.32
C ASN A 582 -19.89 5.16 -4.62
N GLN A 583 -20.17 5.39 -5.91
CA GLN A 583 -21.20 6.32 -6.41
C GLN A 583 -22.27 5.59 -7.25
N THR A 584 -22.39 4.27 -7.09
CA THR A 584 -23.32 3.41 -7.83
C THR A 584 -24.77 3.84 -7.59
N GLY A 585 -25.53 4.05 -8.67
CA GLY A 585 -26.95 4.39 -8.62
C GLY A 585 -27.25 5.85 -8.23
N SER A 586 -26.22 6.67 -7.98
CA SER A 586 -26.39 8.12 -7.81
C SER A 586 -26.81 8.79 -9.11
N VAL A 587 -27.72 9.76 -9.03
CA VAL A 587 -28.07 10.62 -10.16
C VAL A 587 -26.92 11.58 -10.42
N VAL A 588 -26.46 11.65 -11.67
CA VAL A 588 -25.37 12.53 -12.12
C VAL A 588 -25.95 13.58 -13.08
N GLU A 589 -25.80 14.87 -12.74
CA GLU A 589 -26.26 15.97 -13.59
C GLU A 589 -25.30 16.25 -14.76
N LYS A 590 -25.77 16.98 -15.78
CA LYS A 590 -25.05 17.31 -17.04
C LYS A 590 -23.71 18.06 -16.92
N ARG A 591 -23.23 18.34 -15.70
CA ARG A 591 -21.95 19.00 -15.40
C ARG A 591 -21.19 18.32 -14.26
N GLN A 592 -21.68 17.19 -13.76
CA GLN A 592 -21.05 16.41 -12.71
C GLN A 592 -20.34 15.20 -13.34
N GLN A 593 -19.31 14.72 -12.66
CA GLN A 593 -18.59 13.50 -13.03
C GLN A 593 -18.28 12.73 -11.74
N THR A 594 -18.46 11.41 -11.77
CA THR A 594 -18.06 10.53 -10.66
C THR A 594 -16.55 10.33 -10.65
N VAL A 595 -15.97 10.10 -9.48
CA VAL A 595 -14.56 9.68 -9.32
C VAL A 595 -14.31 8.39 -10.10
N GLN A 596 -15.32 7.51 -10.10
CA GLN A 596 -15.36 6.28 -10.89
C GLN A 596 -15.19 6.55 -12.38
N ASN A 597 -15.94 7.51 -12.96
CA ASN A 597 -15.80 7.80 -14.39
C ASN A 597 -14.48 8.53 -14.70
N GLN A 598 -14.05 9.47 -13.84
CA GLN A 598 -12.74 10.13 -14.00
C GLN A 598 -11.59 9.10 -14.04
N LEU A 599 -11.53 8.17 -13.09
CA LEU A 599 -10.48 7.15 -13.07
C LEU A 599 -10.65 6.07 -14.15
N GLN A 600 -11.87 5.78 -14.59
CA GLN A 600 -12.11 4.92 -15.75
C GLN A 600 -11.59 5.56 -17.04
N GLU A 601 -11.90 6.83 -17.31
CA GLU A 601 -11.39 7.61 -18.45
C GLU A 601 -9.85 7.70 -18.40
N ILE A 602 -9.27 7.94 -17.22
CA ILE A 602 -7.83 8.03 -17.00
C ILE A 602 -7.12 6.68 -17.19
N PHE A 603 -7.74 5.58 -16.77
CA PHE A 603 -7.26 4.22 -17.07
C PHE A 603 -7.33 3.95 -18.57
N GLN A 604 -8.47 4.23 -19.21
CA GLN A 604 -8.66 4.00 -20.64
C GLN A 604 -7.72 4.84 -21.50
N ARG A 605 -7.44 6.10 -21.14
CA ARG A 605 -6.42 6.92 -21.82
C ARG A 605 -5.02 6.31 -21.66
N ASP A 606 -4.65 5.85 -20.46
CA ASP A 606 -3.33 5.27 -20.22
C ASP A 606 -3.18 3.90 -20.92
N TRP A 607 -4.23 3.08 -20.94
CA TRP A 607 -4.30 1.77 -21.61
C TRP A 607 -4.24 1.83 -23.14
N ASN A 608 -4.85 2.85 -23.75
CA ASN A 608 -4.90 3.03 -25.21
C ASN A 608 -3.85 4.03 -25.72
N SER A 609 -2.76 4.25 -24.99
CA SER A 609 -1.69 5.19 -25.36
C SER A 609 -0.45 4.46 -25.89
N ASP A 610 0.40 5.19 -26.62
CA ASP A 610 1.72 4.76 -27.12
C ASP A 610 2.73 4.42 -26.00
N TYR A 611 2.28 4.41 -24.74
CA TYR A 611 3.03 4.06 -23.54
C TYR A 611 2.57 2.73 -22.93
N SER A 612 1.67 1.98 -23.58
CA SER A 612 1.02 0.78 -23.04
C SER A 612 1.00 -0.37 -24.05
N ASP A 613 1.99 -1.25 -23.98
CA ASP A 613 2.13 -2.42 -24.86
C ASP A 613 1.46 -3.68 -24.31
N PRO A 614 0.88 -4.57 -25.15
CA PRO A 614 0.42 -5.89 -24.72
C PRO A 614 1.57 -6.75 -24.17
N LEU A 615 1.30 -7.54 -23.13
CA LEU A 615 2.31 -8.38 -22.47
C LEU A 615 2.92 -9.45 -23.40
N THR A 616 4.15 -9.22 -23.85
CA THR A 616 5.01 -10.21 -24.51
C THR A 616 5.98 -10.92 -23.55
N GLU A 617 6.58 -12.03 -24.01
CA GLU A 617 7.60 -12.78 -23.27
C GLU A 617 8.87 -11.97 -22.97
N ASN A 618 9.23 -11.04 -23.87
CA ASN A 618 10.47 -10.25 -23.80
C ASN A 618 10.54 -9.32 -22.57
N HIS A 619 9.41 -8.91 -21.99
CA HIS A 619 9.37 -8.00 -20.84
C HIS A 619 10.13 -8.50 -19.61
N VAL A 620 10.21 -9.84 -19.42
CA VAL A 620 10.95 -10.50 -18.32
C VAL A 620 12.44 -10.10 -18.35
N GLU A 621 13.01 -10.00 -19.55
CA GLU A 621 14.40 -9.61 -19.78
C GLU A 621 14.54 -8.09 -19.92
N TYR A 622 13.66 -7.47 -20.71
CA TYR A 622 13.75 -6.08 -21.14
C TYR A 622 13.62 -5.10 -19.97
N CYS A 623 12.50 -5.12 -19.25
CA CYS A 623 12.24 -4.15 -18.16
C CYS A 623 13.33 -4.24 -17.08
N ARG A 624 13.72 -5.47 -16.73
CA ARG A 624 14.79 -5.78 -15.76
C ARG A 624 16.19 -5.31 -16.18
N ARG A 625 16.42 -5.02 -17.47
CA ARG A 625 17.73 -4.62 -18.01
C ARG A 625 17.79 -3.15 -18.48
N LYS A 626 16.71 -2.38 -18.39
CA LYS A 626 16.59 -1.01 -18.95
C LYS A 626 17.77 -0.07 -18.62
N ASN A 627 18.39 -0.21 -17.44
CA ASN A 627 19.55 0.60 -17.00
C ASN A 627 20.85 -0.23 -16.92
N LYS A 628 21.17 -1.01 -17.97
CA LYS A 628 22.43 -1.77 -18.13
C LYS A 628 23.21 -1.40 -19.41
N LEU A 629 23.19 -0.11 -19.75
CA LEU A 629 24.05 0.51 -20.76
C LEU A 629 25.15 1.32 -20.05
#